data_AF-A0AAN4LE89-F1
#
_entry.id   AF-A0AAN4LE89-F1
#
_cell.length_a   1.000
_cell.length_b   1.000
_cell.length_c   1.000
_cell.angle_alpha   90.00
_cell.angle_beta   90.00
_cell.angle_gamma   90.00
#
_symmetry.space_group_name_H-M   'P 1'
#
loop_
_entity.id
_entity.type
_entity.pdbx_description
1 polymer ?
#
loop_
_entity_poly.entity_id
_entity_poly.type
_entity_poly.pdbx_seq_one_letter_code
_entity_poly.pdbx_strand_id
1 'polypeptide(L)'
;MMATKVVLQDWIQSPQAVSFADEYRSWSGVSAYTDALYRILLHKQWTVFPHHMIAGMTASAFRLVVDRRLTSESISAYNWMAENFVAADFIGVTASQAAGFSFEPTFPLYQKQALLDIKASIDRGVGAILWHDQFVIVTGYDDVERVLFICESQGDEIIRLPYDSFGRNSTPYWYYQVLEACASIDLWEVCKESLIQAVYKWETHDYMLPPQDYACGAAAYAAIAAALQSGTYDAEQAATVLRYYAKSRLDIASYVAGLKHLSIQMDQVIDEYELLANLYTMIIEEIDNSISWDSREPECVQSVIELIRKAGATEQRAIDAIKHAFPETIGNRFKDVGLR
;
A
#
# COMPACT_ATOMS: atom_id res chain seq x y z
N MET A 1 32.88 19.13 -4.66
CA MET A 1 31.80 18.49 -5.43
C MET A 1 31.47 19.38 -6.60
N MET A 2 31.49 18.86 -7.83
CA MET A 2 30.96 19.59 -8.98
C MET A 2 29.45 19.67 -8.83
N ALA A 3 28.88 20.85 -9.07
CA ALA A 3 27.42 20.99 -9.10
C ALA A 3 26.87 20.15 -10.25
N THR A 4 25.96 19.24 -9.92
CA THR A 4 25.47 18.22 -10.85
C THR A 4 23.94 18.29 -10.93
N LYS A 5 23.41 18.07 -12.13
CA LYS A 5 21.99 17.87 -12.38
C LYS A 5 21.80 16.49 -12.98
N VAL A 6 20.97 15.68 -12.34
CA VAL A 6 20.65 14.32 -12.78
C VAL A 6 19.14 14.16 -12.78
N VAL A 7 18.58 13.72 -13.91
CA VAL A 7 17.15 13.40 -14.01
C VAL A 7 17.03 12.10 -14.80
N LEU A 8 16.34 11.11 -14.23
CA LEU A 8 16.03 9.85 -14.92
C LEU A 8 14.86 10.11 -15.89
N GLN A 9 15.20 10.53 -17.12
CA GLN A 9 14.23 10.96 -18.13
C GLN A 9 13.19 9.88 -18.48
N ASP A 10 13.58 8.60 -18.40
CA ASP A 10 12.71 7.46 -18.72
C ASP A 10 11.57 7.24 -17.70
N TRP A 11 11.60 7.91 -16.54
CA TRP A 11 10.54 7.83 -15.52
C TRP A 11 9.50 8.94 -15.66
N ILE A 12 9.85 9.98 -16.42
CA ILE A 12 8.98 11.13 -16.69
C ILE A 12 7.93 10.75 -17.75
N GLN A 13 8.23 9.74 -18.58
CA GLN A 13 7.26 9.20 -19.52
C GLN A 13 6.50 8.08 -18.83
N SER A 14 5.20 8.28 -18.59
CA SER A 14 4.28 7.17 -18.31
C SER A 14 4.58 6.00 -19.25
N PRO A 15 4.62 4.75 -18.76
CA PRO A 15 4.97 3.60 -19.59
C PRO A 15 4.06 3.58 -20.81
N GLN A 16 4.66 3.78 -22.00
CA GLN A 16 3.93 3.71 -23.25
C GLN A 16 3.24 2.35 -23.33
N ALA A 17 1.92 2.42 -23.45
CA ALA A 17 0.97 1.34 -23.69
C ALA A 17 1.59 0.03 -24.18
N VAL A 18 1.97 -0.84 -23.24
CA VAL A 18 1.89 -2.29 -23.48
C VAL A 18 0.41 -2.62 -23.30
N SER A 19 -0.23 -3.03 -24.39
CA SER A 19 -1.65 -3.38 -24.48
C SER A 19 -2.10 -4.39 -23.42
N PHE A 20 -2.46 -3.90 -22.23
CA PHE A 20 -3.38 -4.52 -21.29
C PHE A 20 -4.46 -3.49 -21.00
N ALA A 21 -5.44 -3.44 -21.90
CA ALA A 21 -6.64 -2.63 -21.76
C ALA A 21 -7.48 -3.21 -20.60
N ASP A 22 -7.15 -2.84 -19.36
CA ASP A 22 -8.08 -2.79 -18.21
C ASP A 22 -7.45 -2.21 -16.92
N GLU A 23 -6.12 -2.07 -16.81
CA GLU A 23 -5.48 -1.72 -15.51
C GLU A 23 -5.38 -0.23 -15.17
N TYR A 24 -5.77 0.69 -16.05
CA TYR A 24 -5.76 2.13 -15.77
C TYR A 24 -7.17 2.73 -15.78
N ARG A 25 -8.04 2.27 -14.86
CA ARG A 25 -9.05 3.20 -14.36
C ARG A 25 -8.30 4.27 -13.55
N SER A 26 -8.12 5.42 -14.19
CA SER A 26 -7.73 6.69 -13.59
C SER A 26 -8.66 6.96 -12.40
N TRP A 27 -8.15 6.79 -11.19
CA TRP A 27 -8.81 7.20 -9.96
C TRP A 27 -7.90 8.21 -9.26
N SER A 28 -8.38 9.43 -9.07
CA SER A 28 -7.71 10.44 -8.25
C SER A 28 -7.60 9.92 -6.81
N GLY A 29 -6.43 9.44 -6.40
CA GLY A 29 -6.23 8.84 -5.09
C GLY A 29 -4.79 8.90 -4.62
N VAL A 30 -4.62 8.93 -3.29
CA VAL A 30 -3.34 8.91 -2.59
C VAL A 30 -2.50 7.72 -3.06
N SER A 31 -1.25 7.98 -3.45
CA SER A 31 -0.30 6.97 -3.90
C SER A 31 0.06 5.97 -2.80
N ALA A 32 -0.14 4.67 -3.05
CA ALA A 32 0.28 3.62 -2.14
C ALA A 32 1.79 3.38 -2.25
N TYR A 33 2.40 2.87 -1.19
CA TYR A 33 3.82 2.45 -1.22
C TYR A 33 4.11 1.46 -2.35
N THR A 34 3.21 0.51 -2.59
CA THR A 34 3.35 -0.51 -3.64
C THR A 34 3.34 0.08 -5.04
N ASP A 35 2.64 1.19 -5.27
CA ASP A 35 2.63 1.89 -6.56
C ASP A 35 4.03 2.46 -6.85
N ALA A 36 4.63 3.13 -5.86
CA ALA A 36 5.98 3.67 -5.96
C ALA A 36 7.02 2.57 -6.17
N LEU A 37 6.94 1.49 -5.38
CA LEU A 37 7.80 0.32 -5.51
C LEU A 37 7.69 -0.31 -6.90
N TYR A 38 6.48 -0.65 -7.36
CA TYR A 38 6.24 -1.29 -8.64
C TYR A 38 6.85 -0.52 -9.81
N ARG A 39 6.67 0.80 -9.85
CA ARG A 39 7.24 1.66 -10.90
C ARG A 39 8.77 1.64 -10.91
N ILE A 40 9.42 1.62 -9.74
CA ILE A 40 10.87 1.46 -9.64
C ILE A 40 11.30 0.10 -10.21
N LEU A 41 10.63 -0.99 -9.83
CA LEU A 41 10.95 -2.34 -10.28
C LEU A 41 10.80 -2.47 -11.80
N LEU A 42 9.72 -1.92 -12.36
CA LEU A 42 9.45 -1.95 -13.79
C LEU A 42 10.54 -1.20 -14.57
N HIS A 43 10.91 0.00 -14.13
CA HIS A 43 11.97 0.76 -14.78
C HIS A 43 13.32 0.03 -14.74
N LYS A 44 13.66 -0.57 -13.59
CA LYS A 44 14.90 -1.35 -13.43
C LYS A 44 14.87 -2.70 -14.14
N GLN A 45 13.73 -3.09 -14.71
CA GLN A 45 13.50 -4.43 -15.24
C GLN A 45 13.78 -5.52 -14.19
N TRP A 46 13.53 -5.19 -12.91
CA TRP A 46 13.65 -6.12 -11.78
C TRP A 46 12.40 -6.97 -11.60
N THR A 47 11.30 -6.61 -12.26
CA THR A 47 10.10 -7.43 -12.32
C THR A 47 9.54 -7.48 -13.74
N VAL A 48 8.88 -8.60 -14.05
CA VAL A 48 8.00 -8.77 -15.21
C VAL A 48 6.55 -8.99 -14.79
N PHE A 49 6.30 -9.03 -13.48
CA PHE A 49 4.97 -9.26 -12.92
C PHE A 49 4.12 -7.99 -12.96
N PRO A 50 2.79 -8.13 -13.14
CA PRO A 50 1.87 -7.00 -13.07
C PRO A 50 1.77 -6.42 -11.66
N HIS A 51 1.17 -5.23 -11.53
CA HIS A 51 1.04 -4.52 -10.25
C HIS A 51 0.40 -5.36 -9.15
N HIS A 52 -0.73 -6.01 -9.45
CA HIS A 52 -1.47 -6.82 -8.47
C HIS A 52 -0.64 -7.99 -7.90
N MET A 53 0.27 -8.55 -8.69
CA MET A 53 1.23 -9.57 -8.21
C MET A 53 2.22 -8.96 -7.21
N ILE A 54 2.77 -7.77 -7.47
CA ILE A 54 3.64 -7.09 -6.51
C ILE A 54 2.88 -6.71 -5.24
N ALA A 55 1.65 -6.19 -5.37
CA ALA A 55 0.82 -5.84 -4.22
C ALA A 55 0.47 -7.06 -3.34
N GLY A 56 0.22 -8.21 -3.96
CA GLY A 56 -0.01 -9.49 -3.29
C GLY A 56 1.25 -10.09 -2.67
N MET A 57 2.34 -10.23 -3.43
CA MET A 57 3.61 -10.83 -2.98
C MET A 57 4.23 -10.07 -1.80
N THR A 58 4.10 -8.75 -1.77
CA THR A 58 4.55 -7.91 -0.65
C THR A 58 3.64 -7.99 0.58
N ALA A 59 2.54 -8.76 0.51
CA ALA A 59 1.46 -8.85 1.49
C ALA A 59 0.80 -7.50 1.87
N SER A 60 1.12 -6.42 1.14
CA SER A 60 0.64 -5.08 1.46
C SER A 60 -0.85 -4.91 1.16
N ALA A 61 -1.35 -5.58 0.11
CA ALA A 61 -2.75 -5.52 -0.26
C ALA A 61 -3.70 -6.14 0.79
N PHE A 62 -3.21 -7.08 1.60
CA PHE A 62 -3.98 -7.73 2.67
C PHE A 62 -4.10 -6.89 3.95
N ARG A 63 -3.41 -5.75 4.02
CA ARG A 63 -3.51 -4.86 5.17
C ARG A 63 -4.87 -4.17 5.16
N LEU A 64 -5.58 -4.25 6.28
CA LEU A 64 -6.78 -3.46 6.53
C LEU A 64 -6.65 -2.78 7.88
N VAL A 65 -6.43 -1.48 7.85
CA VAL A 65 -6.33 -0.63 9.03
C VAL A 65 -7.23 0.59 8.84
N VAL A 66 -8.05 0.89 9.83
CA VAL A 66 -8.92 2.07 9.82
C VAL A 66 -8.79 2.83 11.12
N ASP A 67 -8.61 4.14 11.03
CA ASP A 67 -8.97 5.04 12.12
C ASP A 67 -10.48 4.91 12.36
N ARG A 68 -10.91 4.91 13.62
CA ARG A 68 -12.31 4.72 13.99
C ARG A 68 -13.23 5.86 13.57
N ARG A 69 -12.68 6.97 13.06
CA ARG A 69 -13.41 8.08 12.44
C ARG A 69 -13.25 8.12 10.92
N LEU A 70 -12.61 7.11 10.33
CA LEU A 70 -12.37 6.95 8.89
C LEU A 70 -11.60 8.12 8.28
N THR A 71 -10.62 8.66 9.02
CA THR A 71 -9.70 9.66 8.49
C THR A 71 -8.81 9.05 7.40
N SER A 72 -8.38 9.89 6.44
CA SER A 72 -7.58 9.43 5.30
C SER A 72 -6.23 8.85 5.72
N GLU A 73 -5.72 9.17 6.92
CA GLU A 73 -4.48 8.60 7.46
C GLU A 73 -4.51 7.08 7.60
N SER A 74 -5.71 6.48 7.68
CA SER A 74 -5.96 5.02 7.73
C SER A 74 -5.16 4.25 6.68
N ILE A 75 -5.03 4.79 5.47
CA ILE A 75 -4.37 4.12 4.33
C ILE A 75 -2.84 4.03 4.50
N SER A 76 -2.28 4.90 5.34
CA SER A 76 -0.84 4.98 5.65
C SER A 76 -0.53 4.68 7.12
N ALA A 77 -1.52 4.38 7.95
CA ALA A 77 -1.34 4.10 9.37
C ALA A 77 -0.79 2.67 9.55
N TYR A 78 0.53 2.54 9.59
CA TYR A 78 1.24 1.29 9.89
C TYR A 78 2.72 1.57 10.14
N ASN A 79 3.47 0.59 10.63
CA ASN A 79 4.91 0.72 10.81
C ASN A 79 5.66 0.70 9.46
N TRP A 80 5.87 1.87 8.84
CA TRP A 80 6.55 1.99 7.54
C TRP A 80 7.93 1.34 7.53
N MET A 81 8.72 1.52 8.59
CA MET A 81 10.06 0.94 8.68
C MET A 81 10.02 -0.59 8.70
N ALA A 82 9.12 -1.21 9.45
CA ALA A 82 9.04 -2.67 9.47
C ALA A 82 8.44 -3.21 8.17
N GLU A 83 7.29 -2.68 7.78
CA GLU A 83 6.46 -3.26 6.72
C GLU A 83 7.04 -3.03 5.32
N ASN A 84 7.53 -1.82 5.02
CA ASN A 84 8.09 -1.54 3.69
C ASN A 84 9.44 -2.24 3.47
N PHE A 85 10.19 -2.49 4.55
CA PHE A 85 11.43 -3.29 4.50
C PHE A 85 11.13 -4.74 4.14
N VAL A 86 10.22 -5.36 4.91
CA VAL A 86 9.81 -6.76 4.68
C VAL A 86 9.16 -6.90 3.30
N ALA A 87 8.38 -5.91 2.85
CA ALA A 87 7.81 -5.89 1.51
C ALA A 87 8.89 -5.99 0.42
N ALA A 88 9.98 -5.21 0.53
CA ALA A 88 11.08 -5.28 -0.44
C ALA A 88 11.81 -6.64 -0.37
N ASP A 89 12.10 -7.13 0.84
CA ASP A 89 12.76 -8.43 1.04
C ASP A 89 11.95 -9.61 0.49
N PHE A 90 10.62 -9.61 0.65
CA PHE A 90 9.73 -10.65 0.11
C PHE A 90 9.84 -10.81 -1.40
N ILE A 91 10.10 -9.72 -2.12
CA ILE A 91 10.25 -9.76 -3.57
C ILE A 91 11.72 -9.84 -4.02
N GLY A 92 12.63 -10.12 -3.08
CA GLY A 92 14.05 -10.29 -3.35
C GLY A 92 14.81 -8.98 -3.57
N VAL A 93 14.28 -7.85 -3.10
CA VAL A 93 14.87 -6.54 -3.29
C VAL A 93 15.46 -6.05 -1.98
N THR A 94 16.78 -5.85 -1.95
CA THR A 94 17.43 -5.27 -0.78
C THR A 94 17.21 -3.76 -0.77
N ALA A 95 16.97 -3.21 0.41
CA ALA A 95 16.70 -1.79 0.58
C ALA A 95 17.32 -1.23 1.86
N SER A 96 17.70 0.04 1.80
CA SER A 96 18.04 0.86 2.97
C SER A 96 16.99 1.94 3.13
N GLN A 97 16.69 2.32 4.37
CA GLN A 97 15.62 3.28 4.67
C GLN A 97 15.86 3.95 6.02
N ALA A 98 15.23 5.10 6.21
CA ALA A 98 15.09 5.72 7.51
C ALA A 98 13.79 6.51 7.60
N ALA A 99 13.31 6.68 8.83
CA ALA A 99 12.09 7.40 9.14
C ALA A 99 12.18 8.06 10.51
N GLY A 100 11.28 9.00 10.76
CA GLY A 100 11.12 9.58 12.09
C GLY A 100 10.21 10.81 12.07
N PHE A 101 10.44 11.67 13.06
CA PHE A 101 9.70 12.93 13.20
C PHE A 101 10.57 14.13 12.85
N SER A 102 10.01 15.10 12.15
CA SER A 102 10.72 16.30 11.69
C SER A 102 10.93 17.35 12.78
N PHE A 103 10.25 17.21 13.91
CA PHE A 103 10.44 18.07 15.10
C PHE A 103 11.61 17.63 15.99
N GLU A 104 12.21 16.45 15.75
CA GLU A 104 13.32 15.95 16.56
C GLU A 104 14.58 16.80 16.38
N PRO A 105 15.35 17.10 17.45
CA PRO A 105 16.57 17.92 17.35
C PRO A 105 17.63 17.37 16.38
N THR A 106 17.63 16.05 16.17
CA THR A 106 18.55 15.34 15.28
C THR A 106 18.08 15.31 13.82
N PHE A 107 16.85 15.72 13.53
CA PHE A 107 16.27 15.70 12.19
C PHE A 107 17.15 16.37 11.11
N PRO A 108 17.79 17.54 11.35
CA PRO A 108 18.67 18.14 10.34
C PRO A 108 19.88 17.27 9.95
N LEU A 109 20.31 16.35 10.80
CA LEU A 109 21.37 15.38 10.47
C LEU A 109 20.81 14.26 9.59
N TYR A 110 19.64 13.73 9.92
CA TYR A 110 18.96 12.73 9.11
C TYR A 110 18.56 13.26 7.74
N GLN A 111 18.08 14.50 7.64
CA GLN A 111 17.77 15.15 6.35
C GLN A 111 19.00 15.21 5.45
N LYS A 112 20.17 15.58 5.98
CA LYS A 112 21.43 15.61 5.21
C LYS A 112 21.82 14.22 4.72
N GLN A 113 21.73 13.22 5.59
CA GLN A 113 22.07 11.84 5.24
C GLN A 113 21.11 11.28 4.18
N ALA A 114 19.80 11.48 4.35
CA ALA A 114 18.77 11.07 3.40
C ALA A 114 19.02 11.65 2.00
N LEU A 115 19.38 12.94 1.91
CA LEU A 115 19.72 13.57 0.63
C LEU A 115 20.95 12.93 -0.04
N LEU A 116 21.95 12.49 0.74
CA LEU A 116 23.10 11.77 0.19
C LEU A 116 22.70 10.39 -0.34
N ASP A 117 21.90 9.65 0.44
CA ASP A 117 21.48 8.29 0.09
C ASP A 117 20.57 8.28 -1.14
N ILE A 118 19.63 9.22 -1.21
CA ILE A 118 18.74 9.42 -2.37
C ILE A 118 19.56 9.75 -3.62
N LYS A 119 20.49 10.71 -3.55
CA LYS A 119 21.36 11.05 -4.68
C LYS A 119 22.19 9.87 -5.14
N ALA A 120 22.80 9.15 -4.20
CA ALA A 120 23.59 7.97 -4.51
C ALA A 120 22.74 6.87 -5.19
N SER A 121 21.48 6.72 -4.80
CA SER A 121 20.53 5.81 -5.48
C SER A 121 20.26 6.25 -6.92
N ILE A 122 19.96 7.54 -7.12
CA ILE A 122 19.72 8.14 -8.43
C ILE A 122 20.95 8.04 -9.34
N ASP A 123 22.15 8.22 -8.80
CA ASP A 123 23.42 8.08 -9.54
C ASP A 123 23.65 6.63 -10.01
N ARG A 124 23.07 5.62 -9.32
CA ARG A 124 23.03 4.21 -9.78
C ARG A 124 21.87 3.93 -10.76
N GLY A 125 21.13 4.97 -11.13
CA GLY A 125 19.96 4.86 -11.99
C GLY A 125 18.79 4.16 -11.33
N VAL A 126 18.60 4.33 -10.01
CA VAL A 126 17.48 3.80 -9.22
C VAL A 126 16.78 4.97 -8.55
N GLY A 127 15.46 5.09 -8.70
CA GLY A 127 14.68 6.09 -7.96
C GLY A 127 14.57 5.75 -6.47
N ALA A 128 14.34 6.75 -5.63
CA ALA A 128 14.10 6.57 -4.21
C ALA A 128 12.61 6.74 -3.88
N ILE A 129 12.08 5.97 -2.94
CA ILE A 129 10.72 6.17 -2.40
C ILE A 129 10.81 7.20 -1.28
N LEU A 130 9.87 8.15 -1.25
CA LEU A 130 9.81 9.25 -0.29
C LEU A 130 8.39 9.39 0.25
N TRP A 131 8.25 9.75 1.53
CA TRP A 131 6.99 10.25 2.06
C TRP A 131 6.89 11.77 1.89
N HIS A 132 5.93 12.20 1.05
CA HIS A 132 5.56 13.59 0.85
C HIS A 132 4.03 13.74 0.88
N ASP A 133 3.45 13.54 2.07
CA ASP A 133 1.99 13.41 2.30
C ASP A 133 1.32 12.24 1.57
N GLN A 134 2.09 11.53 0.75
CA GLN A 134 1.83 10.26 0.09
C GLN A 134 3.18 9.62 -0.30
N PHE A 135 3.18 8.34 -0.69
CA PHE A 135 4.41 7.70 -1.18
C PHE A 135 4.70 8.10 -2.62
N VAL A 136 5.82 8.78 -2.84
CA VAL A 136 6.24 9.31 -4.14
C VAL A 136 7.62 8.80 -4.53
N ILE A 137 8.00 9.00 -5.80
CA ILE A 137 9.31 8.60 -6.30
C ILE A 137 10.17 9.83 -6.55
N VAL A 138 11.38 9.85 -6.01
CA VAL A 138 12.41 10.80 -6.39
C VAL A 138 13.18 10.26 -7.59
N THR A 139 13.10 10.97 -8.71
CA THR A 139 13.64 10.56 -10.02
C THR A 139 14.87 11.37 -10.44
N GLY A 140 15.24 12.40 -9.66
CA GLY A 140 16.37 13.25 -9.98
C GLY A 140 16.70 14.27 -8.90
N TYR A 141 17.77 15.02 -9.13
CA TYR A 141 18.17 16.14 -8.30
C TYR A 141 18.92 17.21 -9.11
N ASP A 142 18.96 18.43 -8.58
CA ASP A 142 19.77 19.54 -9.09
C ASP A 142 20.49 20.20 -7.91
N ASP A 143 21.82 20.07 -7.86
CA ASP A 143 22.64 20.66 -6.79
C ASP A 143 22.81 22.18 -6.90
N VAL A 144 22.66 22.73 -8.11
CA VAL A 144 22.72 24.20 -8.32
C VAL A 144 21.49 24.84 -7.68
N GLU A 145 20.33 24.28 -8.00
CA GLU A 145 19.04 24.77 -7.52
C GLU A 145 18.65 24.19 -6.14
N ARG A 146 19.42 23.22 -5.64
CA ARG A 146 19.18 22.48 -4.38
C ARG A 146 17.77 21.89 -4.30
N VAL A 147 17.34 21.20 -5.36
CA VAL A 147 16.03 20.54 -5.43
C VAL A 147 16.13 19.06 -5.76
N LEU A 148 15.19 18.28 -5.25
CA LEU A 148 14.84 16.93 -5.71
C LEU A 148 13.70 17.04 -6.74
N PHE A 149 13.73 16.16 -7.74
CA PHE A 149 12.65 16.00 -8.71
C PHE A 149 11.80 14.80 -8.28
N ILE A 150 10.52 15.05 -8.01
CA ILE A 150 9.55 14.06 -7.53
C ILE A 150 8.52 13.79 -8.62
N CYS A 151 8.16 12.53 -8.77
CA CYS A 151 7.04 12.10 -9.59
C CYS A 151 5.97 11.44 -8.70
N GLU A 152 4.74 11.95 -8.79
CA GLU A 152 3.58 11.38 -8.11
C GLU A 152 3.02 10.19 -8.91
N SER A 153 2.10 9.42 -8.33
CA SER A 153 1.53 8.22 -8.96
C SER A 153 0.68 8.50 -10.20
N GLN A 154 0.16 9.71 -10.36
CA GLN A 154 -0.89 10.06 -11.32
C GLN A 154 -0.45 10.99 -12.45
N GLY A 155 0.79 11.51 -12.42
CA GLY A 155 1.20 12.57 -13.33
C GLY A 155 2.59 12.40 -13.93
N ASP A 156 2.72 12.81 -15.20
CA ASP A 156 4.01 13.11 -15.84
C ASP A 156 4.61 14.43 -15.29
N GLU A 157 3.93 15.09 -14.34
CA GLU A 157 4.37 16.34 -13.73
C GLU A 157 5.48 16.09 -12.71
N ILE A 158 6.59 16.81 -12.89
CA ILE A 158 7.73 16.76 -11.99
C ILE A 158 7.60 17.86 -10.95
N ILE A 159 7.39 17.48 -9.71
CA ILE A 159 7.39 18.40 -8.58
C ILE A 159 8.84 18.66 -8.18
N ARG A 160 9.18 19.94 -7.99
CA ARG A 160 10.49 20.37 -7.49
C ARG A 160 10.41 20.52 -5.97
N LEU A 161 11.02 19.61 -5.23
CA LEU A 161 11.12 19.68 -3.76
C LEU A 161 12.47 20.28 -3.34
N PRO A 162 12.51 21.47 -2.73
CA PRO A 162 13.75 22.00 -2.15
C PRO A 162 14.34 21.05 -1.10
N TYR A 163 15.68 20.92 -1.06
CA TYR A 163 16.37 20.06 -0.09
C TYR A 163 15.98 20.34 1.36
N ASP A 164 15.84 21.61 1.70
CA ASP A 164 15.54 22.03 3.06
C ASP A 164 14.07 21.72 3.45
N SER A 165 13.22 21.45 2.45
CA SER A 165 11.81 21.04 2.60
C SER A 165 11.62 19.53 2.73
N PHE A 166 12.64 18.71 2.46
CA PHE A 166 12.55 17.26 2.67
C PHE A 166 12.08 16.94 4.10
N GLY A 167 11.09 16.06 4.24
CA GLY A 167 10.54 15.63 5.52
C GLY A 167 9.70 16.66 6.27
N ARG A 168 9.43 17.83 5.66
CA ARG A 168 8.50 18.84 6.20
C ARG A 168 7.16 18.72 5.47
N ASN A 169 6.35 17.79 5.95
CA ASN A 169 5.06 17.43 5.37
C ASN A 169 3.91 18.07 6.17
N SER A 170 2.66 17.87 5.73
CA SER A 170 1.48 18.26 6.53
C SER A 170 1.46 17.52 7.88
N THR A 171 1.98 16.30 7.90
CA THR A 171 2.23 15.50 9.10
C THR A 171 3.70 15.60 9.53
N PRO A 172 4.04 15.38 10.81
CA PRO A 172 5.42 15.48 11.28
C PRO A 172 6.31 14.32 10.82
N TYR A 173 5.76 13.31 10.13
CA TYR A 173 6.49 12.13 9.71
C TYR A 173 7.36 12.39 8.49
N TRP A 174 8.55 11.83 8.49
CA TRP A 174 9.41 11.72 7.31
C TRP A 174 9.83 10.27 7.13
N TYR A 175 9.99 9.86 5.87
CA TYR A 175 10.43 8.53 5.48
C TYR A 175 11.08 8.60 4.10
N TYR A 176 12.13 7.82 3.91
CA TYR A 176 12.61 7.48 2.58
C TYR A 176 13.12 6.04 2.55
N GLN A 177 13.14 5.47 1.36
CA GLN A 177 13.76 4.17 1.08
C GLN A 177 14.49 4.21 -0.26
N VAL A 178 15.68 3.63 -0.28
CA VAL A 178 16.48 3.41 -1.48
C VAL A 178 16.58 1.92 -1.72
N LEU A 179 16.26 1.49 -2.93
CA LEU A 179 16.45 0.11 -3.35
C LEU A 179 17.89 -0.07 -3.87
N GLU A 180 18.50 -1.21 -3.57
CA GLU A 180 19.93 -1.42 -3.77
C GLU A 180 20.22 -2.47 -4.83
N ALA A 181 19.62 -3.66 -4.69
CA ALA A 181 19.80 -4.78 -5.60
C ALA A 181 18.56 -5.68 -5.61
N CYS A 182 18.43 -6.48 -6.67
CA CYS A 182 17.40 -7.51 -6.80
C CYS A 182 18.07 -8.88 -6.99
N ALA A 183 17.56 -9.87 -6.27
CA ALA A 183 17.95 -11.27 -6.39
C ALA A 183 16.77 -12.11 -6.91
N SER A 184 17.07 -13.30 -7.45
CA SER A 184 16.05 -14.27 -7.79
C SER A 184 15.39 -14.83 -6.53
N ILE A 185 14.07 -14.91 -6.54
CA ILE A 185 13.26 -15.51 -5.47
C ILE A 185 12.60 -16.80 -5.94
N ASP A 186 12.25 -17.65 -4.98
CA ASP A 186 11.28 -18.70 -5.22
C ASP A 186 9.87 -18.11 -5.17
N LEU A 187 9.30 -17.87 -6.36
CA LEU A 187 7.96 -17.28 -6.50
C LEU A 187 6.90 -18.07 -5.73
N TRP A 188 7.02 -19.39 -5.68
CA TRP A 188 6.05 -20.25 -5.00
C TRP A 188 6.05 -19.99 -3.50
N GLU A 189 7.23 -20.00 -2.87
CA GLU A 189 7.36 -19.77 -1.43
C GLU A 189 6.95 -18.35 -1.05
N VAL A 190 7.26 -17.35 -1.88
CA VAL A 190 6.83 -15.96 -1.66
C VAL A 190 5.30 -15.84 -1.72
N CYS A 191 4.67 -16.46 -2.73
CA CYS A 191 3.22 -16.40 -2.84
C CYS A 191 2.53 -17.11 -1.67
N LYS A 192 3.01 -18.31 -1.30
CA LYS A 192 2.52 -19.02 -0.13
C LYS A 192 2.70 -18.21 1.17
N GLU A 193 3.87 -17.62 1.38
CA GLU A 193 4.16 -16.78 2.54
C GLU A 193 3.22 -15.57 2.60
N SER A 194 2.97 -14.90 1.47
CA SER A 194 2.05 -13.77 1.43
C SER A 194 0.62 -14.11 1.87
N LEU A 195 0.13 -15.31 1.55
CA LEU A 195 -1.18 -15.80 1.99
C LEU A 195 -1.21 -16.09 3.49
N ILE A 196 -0.11 -16.59 4.05
CA ILE A 196 0.03 -16.78 5.51
C ILE A 196 0.05 -15.41 6.21
N GLN A 197 0.73 -14.42 5.63
CA GLN A 197 0.70 -13.04 6.13
C GLN A 197 -0.71 -12.43 6.06
N ALA A 198 -1.51 -12.77 5.05
CA ALA A 198 -2.91 -12.36 4.99
C ALA A 198 -3.70 -12.85 6.22
N VAL A 199 -3.51 -14.12 6.62
CA VAL A 199 -4.12 -14.68 7.83
C VAL A 199 -3.63 -13.94 9.08
N TYR A 200 -2.32 -13.70 9.20
CA TYR A 200 -1.75 -13.00 10.35
C TYR A 200 -2.31 -11.57 10.48
N LYS A 201 -2.35 -10.81 9.38
CA LYS A 201 -2.87 -9.43 9.32
C LYS A 201 -4.39 -9.37 9.56
N TRP A 202 -5.12 -10.44 9.25
CA TRP A 202 -6.55 -10.55 9.56
C TRP A 202 -6.80 -10.72 11.06
N GLU A 203 -6.00 -11.57 11.72
CA GLU A 203 -6.21 -12.00 13.11
C GLU A 203 -5.51 -11.11 14.15
N THR A 204 -4.47 -10.38 13.74
CA THR A 204 -3.59 -9.64 14.65
C THR A 204 -3.78 -8.15 14.48
N HIS A 205 -4.00 -7.46 15.61
CA HIS A 205 -3.96 -6.01 15.65
C HIS A 205 -2.50 -5.51 15.59
N ASP A 206 -2.23 -4.50 14.76
CA ASP A 206 -0.90 -3.89 14.69
C ASP A 206 -0.54 -3.28 16.05
N TYR A 207 0.49 -3.82 16.70
CA TYR A 207 0.91 -3.43 18.05
C TYR A 207 1.40 -1.98 18.13
N MET A 208 1.79 -1.37 17.00
CA MET A 208 2.22 0.02 16.92
C MET A 208 1.03 0.99 16.90
N LEU A 209 -0.18 0.49 16.63
CA LEU A 209 -1.37 1.31 16.52
C LEU A 209 -2.24 1.20 17.77
N PRO A 210 -2.61 2.31 18.42
CA PRO A 210 -3.48 2.28 19.59
C PRO A 210 -4.87 1.67 19.24
N PRO A 211 -5.29 0.55 19.88
CA PRO A 211 -6.56 -0.11 19.54
C PRO A 211 -7.83 0.75 19.79
N GLN A 212 -7.70 1.77 20.62
CA GLN A 212 -8.78 2.73 20.88
C GLN A 212 -8.99 3.73 19.74
N ASP A 213 -7.98 3.96 18.90
CA ASP A 213 -8.04 4.91 17.79
C ASP A 213 -8.13 4.16 16.45
N TYR A 214 -7.43 3.04 16.32
CA TYR A 214 -7.38 2.22 15.11
C TYR A 214 -8.01 0.84 15.30
N ALA A 215 -8.54 0.29 14.22
CA ALA A 215 -8.96 -1.11 14.13
C ALA A 215 -8.28 -1.79 12.93
N CYS A 216 -7.81 -3.02 13.13
CA CYS A 216 -7.11 -3.79 12.11
C CYS A 216 -7.86 -5.08 11.75
N GLY A 217 -7.61 -5.61 10.55
CA GLY A 217 -8.09 -6.91 10.10
C GLY A 217 -9.59 -7.07 10.26
N ALA A 218 -10.03 -8.16 10.91
CA ALA A 218 -11.45 -8.43 11.15
C ALA A 218 -12.17 -7.27 11.87
N ALA A 219 -11.51 -6.62 12.84
CA ALA A 219 -12.12 -5.56 13.65
C ALA A 219 -12.40 -4.28 12.85
N ALA A 220 -11.67 -4.06 11.74
CA ALA A 220 -11.84 -2.87 10.90
C ALA A 220 -13.24 -2.81 10.27
N TYR A 221 -13.82 -3.93 9.84
CA TYR A 221 -15.18 -3.97 9.28
C TYR A 221 -16.24 -3.47 10.28
N ALA A 222 -16.13 -3.89 11.54
CA ALA A 222 -17.01 -3.42 12.59
C ALA A 222 -16.79 -1.94 12.91
N ALA A 223 -15.54 -1.47 12.89
CA ALA A 223 -15.21 -0.06 13.09
C ALA A 223 -15.76 0.83 11.97
N ILE A 224 -15.63 0.43 10.70
CA ILE A 224 -16.21 1.14 9.55
C ILE A 224 -17.72 1.25 9.72
N ALA A 225 -18.41 0.12 9.96
CA ALA A 225 -19.86 0.13 10.13
C ALA A 225 -20.31 1.01 11.31
N ALA A 226 -19.57 0.99 12.42
CA ALA A 226 -19.87 1.82 13.59
C ALA A 226 -19.69 3.32 13.32
N ALA A 227 -18.61 3.71 12.63
CA ALA A 227 -18.35 5.10 12.26
C ALA A 227 -19.44 5.64 11.32
N LEU A 228 -19.81 4.85 10.32
CA LEU A 228 -20.89 5.20 9.40
C LEU A 228 -22.23 5.33 10.12
N GLN A 229 -22.54 4.42 11.04
CA GLN A 229 -23.78 4.44 11.82
C GLN A 229 -23.88 5.64 12.77
N SER A 230 -22.77 6.07 13.37
CA SER A 230 -22.74 7.19 14.31
C SER A 230 -22.73 8.55 13.60
N GLY A 231 -22.37 8.60 12.31
CA GLY A 231 -22.13 9.85 11.59
C GLY A 231 -20.85 10.57 12.02
N THR A 232 -19.97 9.93 12.79
CA THR A 232 -18.74 10.56 13.31
C THR A 232 -17.57 10.37 12.35
N TYR A 233 -17.75 10.80 11.10
CA TYR A 233 -16.74 10.75 10.05
C TYR A 233 -16.86 11.98 9.14
N ASP A 234 -15.78 12.27 8.44
CA ASP A 234 -15.81 13.20 7.31
C ASP A 234 -16.07 12.41 6.01
N ALA A 235 -17.06 12.84 5.23
CA ALA A 235 -17.54 12.09 4.07
C ALA A 235 -16.47 11.90 2.99
N GLU A 236 -15.65 12.93 2.75
CA GLU A 236 -14.61 12.91 1.72
C GLU A 236 -13.44 12.00 2.14
N GLN A 237 -13.02 12.08 3.40
CA GLN A 237 -12.00 11.19 3.95
C GLN A 237 -12.49 9.73 4.00
N ALA A 238 -13.71 9.49 4.46
CA ALA A 238 -14.26 8.13 4.50
C ALA A 238 -14.38 7.53 3.09
N ALA A 239 -14.83 8.30 2.11
CA ALA A 239 -14.86 7.86 0.71
C ALA A 239 -13.46 7.55 0.19
N THR A 240 -12.45 8.35 0.54
CA THR A 240 -11.04 8.10 0.18
C THR A 240 -10.55 6.76 0.74
N VAL A 241 -10.82 6.48 2.01
CA VAL A 241 -10.45 5.21 2.66
C VAL A 241 -11.14 4.03 1.99
N LEU A 242 -12.44 4.12 1.70
CA LEU A 242 -13.19 3.05 1.07
C LEU A 242 -12.74 2.79 -0.37
N ARG A 243 -12.45 3.84 -1.16
CA ARG A 243 -11.90 3.70 -2.52
C ARG A 243 -10.51 3.05 -2.51
N TYR A 244 -9.64 3.43 -1.57
CA TYR A 244 -8.35 2.78 -1.40
C TYR A 244 -8.52 1.27 -1.15
N TYR A 245 -9.39 0.89 -0.22
CA TYR A 245 -9.61 -0.52 0.07
C TYR A 245 -10.36 -1.29 -1.02
N ALA A 246 -11.19 -0.62 -1.83
CA ALA A 246 -11.78 -1.22 -3.01
C ALA A 246 -10.70 -1.62 -4.04
N LYS A 247 -9.72 -0.74 -4.31
CA LYS A 247 -8.56 -1.05 -5.16
C LYS A 247 -7.77 -2.23 -4.57
N SER A 248 -7.47 -2.18 -3.27
CA SER A 248 -6.74 -3.26 -2.60
C SER A 248 -7.43 -4.63 -2.74
N ARG A 249 -8.76 -4.68 -2.67
CA ARG A 249 -9.52 -5.93 -2.83
C ARG A 249 -9.52 -6.42 -4.27
N LEU A 250 -9.56 -5.52 -5.24
CA LEU A 250 -9.41 -5.86 -6.65
C LEU A 250 -8.01 -6.43 -6.95
N ASP A 251 -6.96 -5.82 -6.38
CA ASP A 251 -5.59 -6.32 -6.48
C ASP A 251 -5.47 -7.71 -5.85
N ILE A 252 -6.08 -7.95 -4.67
CA ILE A 252 -6.11 -9.29 -4.05
C ILE A 252 -6.83 -10.30 -4.94
N ALA A 253 -8.02 -9.99 -5.45
CA ALA A 253 -8.78 -10.92 -6.30
C ALA A 253 -7.98 -11.32 -7.54
N SER A 254 -7.36 -10.35 -8.20
CA SER A 254 -6.49 -10.59 -9.37
C SER A 254 -5.26 -11.42 -9.01
N TYR A 255 -4.65 -11.13 -7.85
CA TYR A 255 -3.52 -11.88 -7.34
C TYR A 255 -3.86 -13.34 -7.09
N VAL A 256 -4.89 -13.64 -6.29
CA VAL A 256 -5.23 -15.02 -5.93
C VAL A 256 -5.72 -15.84 -7.12
N ALA A 257 -6.34 -15.21 -8.13
CA ALA A 257 -6.69 -15.86 -9.39
C ALA A 257 -5.44 -16.40 -10.11
N GLY A 258 -4.32 -15.67 -10.07
CA GLY A 258 -3.01 -16.11 -10.56
C GLY A 258 -2.40 -17.28 -9.78
N LEU A 259 -2.89 -17.55 -8.57
CA LEU A 259 -2.37 -18.56 -7.63
C LEU A 259 -3.11 -19.89 -7.66
N LYS A 260 -4.01 -20.12 -8.64
CA LYS A 260 -4.81 -21.36 -8.73
C LYS A 260 -3.97 -22.65 -8.64
N HIS A 261 -2.73 -22.62 -9.11
CA HIS A 261 -1.82 -23.75 -9.12
C HIS A 261 -1.18 -24.04 -7.75
N LEU A 262 -1.36 -23.17 -6.73
CA LEU A 262 -0.74 -23.32 -5.41
C LEU A 262 -1.30 -24.50 -4.60
N SER A 263 -2.58 -24.80 -4.76
CA SER A 263 -3.24 -25.90 -4.09
C SER A 263 -4.56 -26.20 -4.78
N ILE A 264 -5.00 -27.45 -4.74
CA ILE A 264 -6.34 -27.84 -5.21
C ILE A 264 -7.46 -27.14 -4.43
N GLN A 265 -7.16 -26.56 -3.27
CA GLN A 265 -8.11 -25.86 -2.40
C GLN A 265 -8.16 -24.35 -2.65
N MET A 266 -7.38 -23.84 -3.62
CA MET A 266 -7.38 -22.41 -3.96
C MET A 266 -8.66 -21.93 -4.62
N ASP A 267 -9.47 -22.82 -5.22
CA ASP A 267 -10.72 -22.42 -5.88
C ASP A 267 -11.64 -21.64 -4.92
N GLN A 268 -11.78 -22.08 -3.66
CA GLN A 268 -12.59 -21.35 -2.68
C GLN A 268 -11.97 -19.99 -2.28
N VAL A 269 -10.64 -19.88 -2.21
CA VAL A 269 -9.95 -18.61 -1.92
C VAL A 269 -10.23 -17.60 -3.04
N ILE A 270 -10.18 -18.06 -4.29
CA ILE A 270 -10.42 -17.26 -5.49
C ILE A 270 -11.87 -16.76 -5.49
N ASP A 271 -12.84 -17.66 -5.34
CA ASP A 271 -14.26 -17.33 -5.38
C ASP A 271 -14.65 -16.30 -4.30
N GLU A 272 -14.13 -16.45 -3.07
CA GLU A 272 -14.44 -15.54 -1.97
C GLU A 272 -13.79 -14.16 -2.14
N TYR A 273 -12.57 -14.08 -2.66
CA TYR A 273 -11.94 -12.77 -2.94
C TYR A 273 -12.53 -12.08 -4.18
N GLU A 274 -12.97 -12.82 -5.19
CA GLU A 274 -13.75 -12.25 -6.29
C GLU A 274 -15.07 -11.65 -5.79
N LEU A 275 -15.80 -12.39 -4.95
CA LEU A 275 -17.01 -11.88 -4.31
C LEU A 275 -16.72 -10.64 -3.44
N LEU A 276 -15.62 -10.65 -2.69
CA LEU A 276 -15.20 -9.51 -1.87
C LEU A 276 -14.93 -8.26 -2.72
N ALA A 277 -14.21 -8.40 -3.83
CA ALA A 277 -13.93 -7.31 -4.77
C ALA A 277 -15.23 -6.74 -5.37
N ASN A 278 -16.19 -7.61 -5.71
CA ASN A 278 -17.50 -7.20 -6.20
C ASN A 278 -18.30 -6.44 -5.14
N LEU A 279 -18.25 -6.85 -3.87
CA LEU A 279 -18.88 -6.12 -2.77
C LEU A 279 -18.30 -4.71 -2.59
N TYR A 280 -16.98 -4.57 -2.68
CA TYR A 280 -16.34 -3.26 -2.64
C TYR A 280 -16.67 -2.40 -3.87
N THR A 281 -16.80 -3.00 -5.04
CA THR A 281 -17.25 -2.28 -6.25
C THR A 281 -18.64 -1.69 -6.03
N MET A 282 -19.60 -2.47 -5.51
CA MET A 282 -20.93 -1.97 -5.16
C MET A 282 -20.89 -0.87 -4.09
N ILE A 283 -19.99 -0.96 -3.10
CA ILE A 283 -19.82 0.11 -2.09
C ILE A 283 -19.41 1.42 -2.77
N ILE A 284 -18.45 1.38 -3.71
CA ILE A 284 -18.02 2.58 -4.42
C ILE A 284 -19.11 3.11 -5.34
N GLU A 285 -19.86 2.25 -6.01
CA GLU A 285 -21.01 2.66 -6.83
C GLU A 285 -22.08 3.39 -6.00
N GLU A 286 -22.41 2.90 -4.80
CA GLU A 286 -23.32 3.58 -3.88
C GLU A 286 -22.81 4.98 -3.48
N ILE A 287 -21.52 5.09 -3.15
CA ILE A 287 -20.88 6.36 -2.77
C ILE A 287 -20.85 7.34 -3.94
N ASP A 288 -20.48 6.89 -5.13
CA ASP A 288 -20.32 7.74 -6.31
C ASP A 288 -21.66 8.18 -6.91
N ASN A 289 -22.73 7.39 -6.72
CA ASN A 289 -24.09 7.75 -7.14
C ASN A 289 -24.81 8.66 -6.13
N SER A 290 -24.28 8.81 -4.92
CA SER A 290 -24.84 9.69 -3.89
C SER A 290 -24.59 11.17 -4.23
N ILE A 291 -25.61 12.01 -4.03
CA ILE A 291 -25.45 13.47 -4.17
C ILE A 291 -24.75 14.01 -2.91
N SER A 292 -24.96 13.34 -1.79
CA SER A 292 -24.44 13.70 -0.47
C SER A 292 -24.25 12.45 0.40
N TRP A 293 -23.09 11.81 0.27
CA TRP A 293 -22.68 10.62 1.02
C TRP A 293 -22.44 10.93 2.51
N ASP A 294 -23.51 11.19 3.26
CA ASP A 294 -23.50 11.45 4.70
C ASP A 294 -24.89 11.32 5.32
N SER A 295 -25.08 11.88 6.53
CA SER A 295 -26.36 11.92 7.25
C SER A 295 -27.55 12.51 6.48
N ARG A 296 -27.31 13.21 5.36
CA ARG A 296 -28.37 13.74 4.48
C ARG A 296 -28.96 12.67 3.57
N GLU A 297 -28.24 11.58 3.32
CA GLU A 297 -28.71 10.40 2.57
C GLU A 297 -28.59 9.11 3.39
N PRO A 298 -29.38 8.97 4.47
CA PRO A 298 -29.25 7.87 5.42
C PRO A 298 -29.50 6.49 4.79
N GLU A 299 -30.29 6.41 3.72
CA GLU A 299 -30.54 5.16 2.99
C GLU A 299 -29.29 4.66 2.25
N CYS A 300 -28.54 5.57 1.61
CA CYS A 300 -27.27 5.24 0.96
C CYS A 300 -26.24 4.78 2.01
N VAL A 301 -26.10 5.54 3.11
CA VAL A 301 -25.20 5.16 4.22
C VAL A 301 -25.56 3.80 4.80
N GLN A 302 -26.86 3.51 4.98
CA GLN A 302 -27.31 2.20 5.46
C GLN A 302 -26.99 1.08 4.46
N SER A 303 -27.17 1.32 3.16
CA SER A 303 -26.83 0.35 2.10
C SER A 303 -25.37 -0.06 2.17
N VAL A 304 -24.46 0.93 2.26
CA VAL A 304 -23.02 0.69 2.39
C VAL A 304 -22.67 -0.01 3.71
N ILE A 305 -23.32 0.32 4.83
CA ILE A 305 -23.13 -0.40 6.10
C ILE A 305 -23.43 -1.90 5.93
N GLU A 306 -24.52 -2.26 5.25
CA GLU A 306 -24.86 -3.66 5.00
C GLU A 306 -23.86 -4.34 4.05
N LEU A 307 -23.38 -3.63 3.03
CA LEU A 307 -22.33 -4.14 2.14
C LEU A 307 -21.01 -4.38 2.88
N ILE A 308 -20.61 -3.46 3.77
CA ILE A 308 -19.40 -3.61 4.62
C ILE A 308 -19.51 -4.83 5.53
N ARG A 309 -20.67 -5.08 6.14
CA ARG A 309 -20.88 -6.29 6.96
C ARG A 309 -20.76 -7.57 6.14
N LYS A 310 -21.36 -7.59 4.95
CA LYS A 310 -21.23 -8.72 4.00
C LYS A 310 -19.79 -8.92 3.54
N ALA A 311 -19.06 -7.84 3.28
CA ALA A 311 -17.65 -7.86 2.92
C ALA A 311 -16.80 -8.48 4.03
N GLY A 312 -17.00 -8.04 5.29
CA GLY A 312 -16.27 -8.62 6.43
C GLY A 312 -16.53 -10.12 6.62
N ALA A 313 -17.79 -10.55 6.49
CA ALA A 313 -18.12 -11.99 6.53
C ALA A 313 -17.51 -12.78 5.35
N THR A 314 -17.34 -12.14 4.20
CA THR A 314 -16.77 -12.75 2.99
C THR A 314 -15.26 -12.87 3.09
N GLU A 315 -14.57 -11.82 3.56
CA GLU A 315 -13.12 -11.89 3.79
C GLU A 315 -12.80 -12.91 4.90
N GLN A 316 -13.62 -13.04 5.94
CA GLN A 316 -13.46 -14.11 6.93
C GLN A 316 -13.48 -15.51 6.27
N ARG A 317 -14.41 -15.78 5.35
CA ARG A 317 -14.47 -17.05 4.62
C ARG A 317 -13.26 -17.25 3.71
N ALA A 318 -12.78 -16.20 3.05
CA ALA A 318 -11.54 -16.25 2.27
C ALA A 318 -10.33 -16.60 3.13
N ILE A 319 -10.20 -15.96 4.30
CA ILE A 319 -9.12 -16.23 5.27
C ILE A 319 -9.21 -17.66 5.81
N ASP A 320 -10.41 -18.14 6.12
CA ASP A 320 -10.58 -19.53 6.54
C ASP A 320 -10.23 -20.50 5.39
N ALA A 321 -10.58 -20.19 4.14
CA ALA A 321 -10.18 -20.98 2.98
C ALA A 321 -8.65 -21.04 2.81
N ILE A 322 -7.92 -19.94 3.05
CA ILE A 322 -6.45 -19.94 3.08
C ILE A 322 -5.93 -20.89 4.16
N LYS A 323 -6.51 -20.87 5.37
CA LYS A 323 -6.12 -21.78 6.46
C LYS A 323 -6.31 -23.25 6.10
N HIS A 324 -7.39 -23.57 5.39
CA HIS A 324 -7.64 -24.92 4.91
C HIS A 324 -6.64 -25.33 3.83
N ALA A 325 -6.29 -24.41 2.91
CA ALA A 325 -5.33 -24.66 1.84
C ALA A 325 -3.90 -24.90 2.36
N PHE A 326 -3.52 -24.32 3.50
CA PHE A 326 -2.17 -24.41 4.08
C PHE A 326 -2.14 -24.77 5.59
N PRO A 327 -2.74 -25.90 6.01
CA PRO A 327 -3.05 -26.16 7.41
C PRO A 327 -1.79 -26.44 8.26
N GLU A 328 -0.83 -27.17 7.70
CA GLU A 328 0.42 -27.54 8.40
C GLU A 328 1.34 -26.32 8.59
N THR A 329 1.40 -25.43 7.61
CA THR A 329 2.29 -24.26 7.68
C THR A 329 1.76 -23.22 8.68
N ILE A 330 0.44 -23.01 8.71
CA ILE A 330 -0.18 -22.05 9.64
C ILE A 330 -0.22 -22.62 11.07
N GLY A 331 -0.60 -23.89 11.25
CA GLY A 331 -0.70 -24.52 12.57
C GLY A 331 0.63 -24.65 13.32
N ASN A 332 1.75 -24.80 12.59
CA ASN A 332 3.09 -24.93 13.18
C ASN A 332 3.72 -23.57 13.52
N ARG A 333 3.43 -22.52 12.75
CA ARG A 333 4.06 -21.19 12.91
C ARG A 333 3.70 -20.50 14.22
N PHE A 334 2.46 -20.66 14.71
CA PHE A 334 2.06 -20.06 15.99
C PHE A 334 2.76 -20.68 17.22
N LYS A 335 3.36 -21.87 17.07
CA LYS A 335 4.10 -22.58 18.12
C LYS A 335 5.61 -22.33 18.08
N ASP A 336 6.15 -21.78 17.00
CA ASP A 336 7.60 -21.61 16.81
C ASP A 336 7.98 -20.12 16.73
N VAL A 337 8.74 -19.64 17.72
CA VAL A 337 9.04 -18.21 17.90
C VAL A 337 9.99 -17.68 16.81
N GLY A 338 10.75 -18.55 16.15
CA GLY A 338 11.70 -18.18 15.09
C GLY A 338 11.07 -17.88 13.72
N LEU A 339 9.76 -18.07 13.56
CA LEU A 339 9.02 -17.80 12.33
C LEU A 339 8.03 -16.63 12.47
N ARG A 340 8.05 -15.92 13.61
CA ARG A 340 7.19 -14.75 13.89
C ARG A 340 7.77 -13.46 13.33
#